data_AF-A0AAU8AM17-F1
#
_entry.id   AF-A0AAU8AM17-F1
#
_cell.length_a   1.000
_cell.length_b   1.000
_cell.length_c   1.000
_cell.angle_alpha   90.00
_cell.angle_beta   90.00
_cell.angle_gamma   90.00
#
_symmetry.space_group_name_H-M   'P 1'
#
loop_
_entity.id
_entity.type
_entity.pdbx_description
1 polymer ?
#
loop_
_entity_poly.entity_id
_entity_poly.type
_entity_poly.pdbx_seq_one_letter_code
_entity_poly.pdbx_strand_id
1 'polypeptide(L)'
;MQIVENWAYLIGVIIGVLPSPEMTDFYEVHVRLEVVEKVDDFPMMIAGAAGSEIVLLARASQVADPEAAKGKRFAAKVRAAGPQPLRYFVAPDWSLRD
;
A
#
# COMPACT_ATOMS: atom_id res chain seq x y z
N MET A 1 4.80 -24.90 -4.84
CA MET A 1 5.34 -23.53 -4.87
C MET A 1 5.02 -22.89 -3.53
N GLN A 2 6.02 -22.68 -2.67
CA GLN A 2 5.80 -22.02 -1.38
C GLN A 2 5.55 -20.54 -1.66
N ILE A 3 4.35 -20.04 -1.35
CA ILE A 3 4.07 -18.61 -1.41
C ILE A 3 4.86 -18.00 -0.26
N VAL A 4 6.02 -17.43 -0.55
CA VAL A 4 6.75 -16.63 0.44
C VAL A 4 5.94 -15.35 0.60
N GLU A 5 5.21 -15.25 1.70
CA GLU A 5 4.55 -14.01 2.06
C GLU A 5 5.61 -12.95 2.40
N ASN A 6 5.44 -11.74 1.87
CA ASN A 6 6.35 -10.63 2.08
C ASN A 6 5.56 -9.45 2.63
N TRP A 7 5.85 -9.05 3.87
CA TRP A 7 5.11 -8.00 4.55
C TRP A 7 6.05 -6.92 5.09
N ALA A 8 5.61 -5.67 4.97
CA ALA A 8 6.21 -4.52 5.65
C ALA A 8 5.10 -3.59 6.16
N TYR A 9 5.37 -2.81 7.20
CA TYR A 9 4.47 -1.78 7.68
C TYR A 9 4.92 -0.43 7.11
N LEU A 10 4.02 0.25 6.40
CA LEU A 10 4.32 1.51 5.73
C LEU A 10 3.55 2.65 6.39
N ILE A 11 4.24 3.75 6.64
CA ILE A 11 3.67 4.98 7.16
C ILE A 11 4.02 6.11 6.20
N GLY A 12 3.07 6.97 5.90
CA GLY A 12 3.27 8.09 4.99
C GLY A 12 2.08 9.02 4.87
N VAL A 13 2.09 9.83 3.82
CA VAL A 13 0.99 10.74 3.48
C VAL A 13 0.45 10.36 2.11
N ILE A 14 -0.88 10.25 2.01
CA ILE A 14 -1.56 9.97 0.75
C ILE A 14 -1.45 11.21 -0.14
N ILE A 15 -0.85 11.07 -1.32
CA ILE A 15 -0.74 12.15 -2.31
C ILE A 15 -1.91 12.15 -3.30
N GLY A 16 -2.56 11.00 -3.47
CA GLY A 16 -3.75 10.83 -4.30
C GLY A 16 -4.25 9.39 -4.29
N VAL A 17 -5.51 9.20 -4.68
CA VAL A 17 -6.12 7.89 -4.87
C VAL A 17 -6.80 7.89 -6.22
N LEU A 18 -6.45 6.92 -7.07
CA LEU A 18 -6.97 6.80 -8.44
C LEU A 18 -7.50 5.38 -8.67
N PRO A 19 -8.52 5.17 -9.52
CA PRO A 19 -8.92 3.82 -9.92
C PRO A 19 -7.73 3.09 -10.56
N SER A 20 -7.52 1.81 -10.22
CA SER A 20 -6.44 1.04 -10.87
C SER A 20 -6.82 0.74 -12.33
N PRO A 21 -5.95 1.07 -13.31
CA PRO A 21 -6.18 0.75 -14.71
C PRO A 21 -6.05 -0.75 -15.00
N GLU A 22 -5.36 -1.51 -14.14
CA GLU A 22 -5.05 -2.92 -14.36
C GLU A 22 -5.95 -3.89 -13.56
N MET A 23 -6.61 -3.40 -12.52
CA MET A 23 -7.38 -4.25 -11.59
C MET A 23 -8.74 -3.64 -11.26
N THR A 24 -9.80 -4.27 -11.76
CA THR A 24 -11.17 -3.94 -11.36
C THR A 24 -11.34 -4.09 -9.84
N ASP A 25 -12.13 -3.20 -9.23
CA ASP A 25 -12.38 -3.12 -7.78
C ASP A 25 -11.16 -2.79 -6.90
N PHE A 26 -10.10 -2.22 -7.50
CA PHE A 26 -8.96 -1.69 -6.77
C PHE A 26 -8.73 -0.20 -7.05
N TYR A 27 -8.24 0.49 -6.04
CA TYR A 27 -7.64 1.81 -6.13
C TYR A 27 -6.13 1.72 -6.02
N GLU A 28 -5.45 2.56 -6.79
CA GLU A 28 -4.06 2.94 -6.61
C GLU A 28 -3.99 4.08 -5.60
N VAL A 29 -3.52 3.75 -4.39
CA VAL A 29 -3.24 4.70 -3.32
C VAL A 29 -1.77 5.11 -3.46
N HIS A 30 -1.55 6.34 -3.91
CA HIS A 30 -0.23 6.91 -4.00
C HIS A 30 0.17 7.48 -2.64
N VAL A 31 1.27 7.00 -2.10
CA VAL A 31 1.75 7.38 -0.76
C VAL A 31 3.16 7.90 -0.86
N ARG A 32 3.40 9.08 -0.29
CA ARG A 32 4.76 9.55 0.03
C ARG A 32 5.17 8.94 1.36
N LEU A 33 6.18 8.09 1.34
CA LEU A 33 6.64 7.34 2.51
C LEU A 33 7.34 8.25 3.51
N GLU A 34 7.02 8.07 4.79
CA GLU A 34 7.75 8.61 5.93
C GLU A 34 8.58 7.52 6.59
N VAL A 35 8.00 6.34 6.79
CA VAL A 35 8.63 5.21 7.48
C VAL A 35 8.27 3.90 6.79
N VAL A 36 9.25 2.99 6.73
CA VAL A 36 9.09 1.62 6.25
C VAL A 36 9.65 0.70 7.34
N GLU A 37 8.78 -0.05 7.99
CA GLU A 37 9.15 -0.96 9.07
C GLU A 37 9.04 -2.41 8.61
N LYS A 38 9.99 -3.23 9.05
CA LYS A 38 9.93 -4.67 8.86
C LYS A 38 8.82 -5.25 9.73
N VAL A 39 8.05 -6.19 9.19
CA VAL A 39 7.19 -7.05 10.01
C VAL A 39 7.98 -8.29 10.39
N ASP A 40 7.99 -8.63 11.68
CA ASP A 40 8.66 -9.82 12.18
C ASP A 40 8.19 -11.09 11.46
N ASP A 41 9.08 -12.07 11.36
CA ASP A 41 8.88 -13.35 10.67
C ASP A 41 8.64 -13.29 9.15
N PHE A 42 8.62 -12.11 8.55
CA PHE A 42 8.50 -11.94 7.09
C PHE A 42 9.74 -11.30 6.47
N PRO A 43 10.15 -11.72 5.26
CA PRO A 43 11.12 -10.97 4.49
C PRO A 43 10.55 -9.59 4.14
N MET A 44 11.43 -8.60 4.07
CA MET A 44 11.10 -7.24 3.66
C MET A 44 11.61 -7.04 2.22
N MET A 45 10.71 -7.09 1.24
CA MET A 45 11.06 -6.86 -0.18
C MET A 45 10.62 -5.47 -0.66
N ILE A 46 9.96 -4.67 0.19
CA ILE A 46 9.66 -3.28 -0.12
C ILE A 46 10.91 -2.44 0.10
N ALA A 47 11.55 -2.03 -0.99
CA ALA A 47 12.69 -1.11 -0.99
C ALA A 47 12.17 0.32 -1.19
N GLY A 48 11.62 0.91 -0.13
CA GLY A 48 11.20 2.31 -0.09
C GLY A 48 12.05 3.11 0.88
N ALA A 49 12.39 4.35 0.54
CA ALA A 49 13.06 5.28 1.45
C ALA A 49 12.09 6.37 1.91
N ALA A 50 12.38 7.00 3.05
CA ALA A 50 11.66 8.20 3.46
C ALA A 50 11.72 9.26 2.35
N GLY A 51 10.59 9.88 2.05
CA GLY A 51 10.41 10.85 0.95
C GLY A 51 10.11 10.22 -0.42
N SER A 52 10.30 8.91 -0.60
CA SER A 52 9.95 8.23 -1.85
C SER A 52 8.43 8.06 -2.01
N GLU A 53 7.96 8.05 -3.26
CA GLU A 53 6.55 7.81 -3.59
C GLU A 53 6.37 6.35 -4.01
N ILE A 54 5.35 5.70 -3.46
CA ILE A 54 4.99 4.31 -3.75
C ILE A 54 3.51 4.23 -4.13
N VAL A 55 3.19 3.32 -5.04
CA VAL A 55 1.81 3.01 -5.43
C VAL A 55 1.38 1.72 -4.76
N LEU A 56 0.29 1.79 -4.00
CA LEU A 56 -0.28 0.68 -3.27
C LEU A 56 -1.67 0.34 -3.82
N LEU A 57 -1.99 -0.93 -3.91
CA LEU A 57 -3.30 -1.42 -4.34
C LEU A 57 -4.15 -1.70 -3.11
N ALA A 58 -5.23 -0.94 -2.95
CA ALA A 58 -6.27 -1.18 -1.94
C ALA A 58 -7.58 -1.56 -2.64
N ARG A 59 -8.37 -2.46 -2.05
CA ARG A 59 -9.71 -2.76 -2.58
C ARG A 59 -10.61 -1.53 -2.48
N ALA A 60 -11.56 -1.40 -3.39
CA ALA A 60 -12.56 -0.33 -3.35
C ALA A 60 -13.30 -0.28 -2.00
N SER A 61 -13.61 -1.43 -1.40
CA SER A 61 -14.22 -1.51 -0.08
C SER A 61 -13.36 -0.97 1.08
N GLN A 62 -12.06 -0.80 0.88
CA GLN A 62 -11.13 -0.23 1.86
C GLN A 62 -11.00 1.29 1.74
N VAL A 63 -11.55 1.90 0.69
CA VAL A 63 -11.46 3.33 0.42
C VAL A 63 -12.87 3.88 0.21
N ALA A 64 -13.51 4.32 1.29
CA ALA A 64 -14.90 4.80 1.23
C ALA A 64 -15.04 6.11 0.44
N ASP A 65 -14.10 7.05 0.61
CA ASP A 65 -14.05 8.32 -0.10
C ASP A 65 -12.63 8.57 -0.64
N PRO A 66 -12.34 8.23 -1.91
CA PRO A 66 -11.02 8.41 -2.51
C PRO A 66 -10.65 9.88 -2.73
N GLU A 67 -11.62 10.76 -2.99
CA GLU A 67 -11.37 12.18 -3.25
C GLU A 67 -10.95 12.90 -1.97
N ALA A 68 -11.52 12.51 -0.82
CA ALA A 68 -11.14 13.04 0.49
C ALA A 68 -9.82 12.46 1.03
N ALA A 69 -9.18 11.50 0.34
CA ALA A 69 -8.01 10.81 0.84
C ALA A 69 -6.73 11.66 0.81
N LYS A 70 -6.64 12.63 -0.10
CA LYS A 70 -5.43 13.41 -0.33
C LYS A 70 -5.03 14.21 0.91
N GLY A 71 -3.77 14.07 1.32
CA GLY A 71 -3.21 14.72 2.51
C GLY A 71 -3.47 13.97 3.81
N LYS A 72 -4.31 12.92 3.81
CA LYS A 72 -4.50 12.08 5.00
C LYS A 72 -3.27 11.20 5.26
N ARG A 73 -3.09 10.83 6.52
CA ARG A 73 -2.01 9.92 6.95
C ARG A 73 -2.35 8.49 6.52
N PHE A 74 -1.35 7.81 5.99
CA PHE A 74 -1.39 6.39 5.68
C PHE A 74 -0.56 5.64 6.71
N ALA A 75 -1.09 4.54 7.24
CA ALA A 75 -0.38 3.63 8.13
C ALA A 75 -1.00 2.24 7.97
N ALA A 76 -0.32 1.33 7.27
CA ALA A 76 -0.87 0.01 7.00
C ALA A 76 0.22 -1.04 6.79
N LYS A 77 -0.16 -2.28 7.04
CA LYS A 77 0.60 -3.45 6.61
C LYS A 77 0.42 -3.63 5.10
N VAL A 78 1.51 -3.87 4.37
CA VAL A 78 1.54 -3.96 2.91
C VAL A 78 2.28 -5.22 2.48
N ARG A 79 1.68 -5.94 1.55
CA ARG A 79 2.25 -7.15 0.95
C ARG A 79 2.91 -6.85 -0.38
N ALA A 80 4.16 -7.24 -0.56
CA ALA A 80 4.77 -7.28 -1.90
C ALA A 80 4.45 -8.63 -2.57
N ALA A 81 3.97 -8.62 -3.82
CA ALA A 81 3.60 -9.84 -4.55
C ALA A 81 3.80 -9.71 -6.06
N GLY A 82 3.96 -10.86 -6.73
CA GLY A 82 4.10 -10.97 -8.19
C GLY A 82 5.55 -11.04 -8.68
N PRO A 83 5.76 -11.17 -10.01
CA PRO A 83 7.09 -11.03 -10.62
C PRO A 83 7.57 -9.58 -10.52
N GLN A 84 8.87 -9.34 -10.75
CA GLN A 84 9.37 -7.97 -10.87
C GLN A 84 8.81 -7.29 -12.12
N PRO A 85 8.37 -6.01 -12.05
CA PRO A 85 8.30 -5.17 -10.85
C PRO A 85 7.20 -5.62 -9.88
N LEU A 86 7.53 -5.71 -8.58
CA LEU A 86 6.59 -6.13 -7.53
C LEU A 86 5.38 -5.21 -7.46
N ARG A 87 4.22 -5.79 -7.13
CA ARG A 87 3.01 -5.05 -6.75
C ARG A 87 2.84 -5.03 -5.24
N TYR A 88 2.32 -3.92 -4.74
CA TYR A 88 2.14 -3.70 -3.30
C TYR A 88 0.66 -3.68 -2.96
N PHE A 89 0.19 -4.59 -2.11
CA PHE A 89 -1.20 -4.71 -1.72
C PHE A 89 -1.39 -4.31 -0.28
N VAL A 90 -2.33 -3.40 -0.02
CA VAL A 90 -2.69 -3.02 1.35
C VAL A 90 -3.41 -4.19 2.03
N ALA A 91 -3.04 -4.48 3.27
CA ALA A 91 -3.65 -5.55 4.05
C ALA A 91 -5.18 -5.30 4.23
N PRO A 92 -6.01 -6.36 4.23
CA PRO A 92 -7.47 -6.24 4.20
C PRO A 92 -8.09 -5.69 5.49
N ASP A 93 -7.34 -5.68 6.59
CA ASP A 93 -7.72 -5.12 7.89
C ASP A 93 -7.59 -3.59 7.94
N TRP A 94 -6.92 -2.99 6.95
CA TRP A 94 -6.86 -1.54 6.80
C TRP A 94 -8.06 -1.00 6.03
N SER A 95 -8.57 0.15 6.48
CA SER A 95 -9.56 0.96 5.77
C SER A 95 -9.23 2.43 5.94
N LEU A 96 -9.32 3.22 4.87
CA LEU A 96 -9.30 4.67 4.96
C LEU A 96 -10.61 5.12 5.63
N ARG A 97 -10.50 5.61 6.86
CA ARG A 97 -11.61 6.25 7.59
C ARG A 97 -11.34 7.75 7.68
N ASP A 98 -12.42 8.52 7.79
CA ASP A 98 -12.37 9.98 7.99
C ASP A 98 -11.74 10.39 9.32
#